data_AF-A0A1K1M5C3-F1
#
_entry.id   AF-A0A1K1M5C3-F1
#
_cell.length_a   1.000
_cell.length_b   1.000
_cell.length_c   1.000
_cell.angle_alpha   90.00
_cell.angle_beta   90.00
_cell.angle_gamma   90.00
#
_symmetry.space_group_name_H-M   'P 1'
#
loop_
_entity.id
_entity.type
_entity.pdbx_description
1 polymer ?
#
loop_
_entity_poly.entity_id
_entity_poly.type
_entity_poly.pdbx_seq_one_letter_code
_entity_poly.pdbx_strand_id
1 'polypeptide(L)'
;MNEAKAAAWSRTRQMGKAKFVMIRGVLLYSLSLTAVFTAIEWFSQQTLLSSWLTVRLLVFGIVGFFAANFQWDGNERGYAAYEQGKQSGRGGKKPAGKDGRK
;
A
#
# COMPACT_ATOMS: atom_id res chain seq x y z
N MET A 1 9.98 1.93 -8.78
CA MET A 1 10.18 1.34 -7.43
C MET A 1 11.68 1.09 -7.27
N ASN A 2 12.30 1.45 -6.14
CA ASN A 2 13.76 1.26 -5.93
C ASN A 2 14.04 -0.06 -5.20
N GLU A 3 15.28 -0.56 -5.21
CA GLU A 3 15.66 -1.84 -4.56
C GLU A 3 15.19 -1.96 -3.10
N ALA A 4 15.42 -0.92 -2.29
CA ALA A 4 14.99 -0.89 -0.89
C ALA A 4 13.45 -0.97 -0.74
N LYS A 5 12.70 -0.32 -1.63
CA LYS A 5 11.23 -0.36 -1.63
C LYS A 5 10.71 -1.72 -2.07
N ALA A 6 11.36 -2.36 -3.05
CA ALA A 6 11.03 -3.71 -3.48
C ALA A 6 11.28 -4.74 -2.37
N ALA A 7 12.42 -4.66 -1.67
CA ALA A 7 12.74 -5.54 -0.53
C ALA A 7 11.77 -5.35 0.65
N ALA A 8 11.36 -4.12 0.94
CA ALA A 8 10.34 -3.86 1.96
C ALA A 8 8.96 -4.41 1.54
N TRP A 9 8.60 -4.27 0.26
CA TRP A 9 7.34 -4.79 -0.26
C TRP A 9 7.29 -6.32 -0.27
N SER A 10 8.38 -7.01 -0.60
CA SER A 10 8.41 -8.48 -0.60
C SER A 10 8.13 -9.06 0.79
N ARG A 11 8.66 -8.43 1.86
CA ARG A 11 8.33 -8.78 3.25
C ARG A 11 6.86 -8.50 3.59
N THR A 12 6.35 -7.37 3.11
CA THR A 12 4.96 -6.95 3.34
C THR A 12 3.96 -7.89 2.64
N ARG A 13 4.31 -8.38 1.45
CA ARG A 13 3.48 -9.27 0.64
C ARG A 13 3.24 -10.64 1.30
N GLN A 14 4.21 -11.12 2.09
CA GLN A 14 4.09 -12.40 2.81
C GLN A 14 2.98 -12.39 3.89
N MET A 15 2.58 -11.21 4.38
CA MET A 15 1.47 -11.11 5.35
C MET A 15 0.09 -11.33 4.72
N GLY A 16 0.00 -11.28 3.39
CA GLY A 16 -1.24 -11.46 2.64
C GLY A 16 -2.08 -10.19 2.50
N LYS A 17 -2.79 -10.10 1.37
CA LYS A 17 -3.60 -8.93 0.98
C LYS A 17 -4.67 -8.57 2.03
N ALA A 18 -5.34 -9.57 2.60
CA ALA A 18 -6.42 -9.36 3.57
C ALA A 18 -5.93 -8.65 4.84
N LYS A 19 -4.82 -9.11 5.45
CA LYS A 19 -4.25 -8.47 6.64
C LYS A 19 -3.76 -7.06 6.37
N PHE A 20 -3.14 -6.84 5.21
CA PHE A 20 -2.69 -5.52 4.82
C PHE A 20 -3.86 -4.54 4.67
N VAL A 21 -4.91 -4.93 3.95
CA VAL A 21 -6.09 -4.08 3.75
C VAL A 21 -6.79 -3.82 5.08
N MET A 22 -6.86 -4.80 5.98
CA MET A 22 -7.45 -4.62 7.31
C MET A 22 -6.65 -3.63 8.17
N ILE A 23 -5.32 -3.77 8.26
CA ILE A 23 -4.48 -2.91 9.10
C ILE A 23 -4.32 -1.51 8.50
N ARG A 24 -3.98 -1.41 7.22
CA ARG A 24 -3.75 -0.12 6.57
C ARG A 24 -5.05 0.58 6.17
N GLY A 25 -5.97 -0.15 5.56
CA GLY A 25 -7.21 0.41 5.04
C GLY A 25 -8.26 0.63 6.08
N VAL A 26 -8.58 -0.40 6.87
CA VAL A 26 -9.64 -0.25 7.86
C VAL A 26 -9.08 0.47 9.08
N LEU A 27 -8.06 -0.07 9.75
CA LEU A 27 -7.57 0.51 11.00
C LEU A 27 -6.90 1.87 10.81
N LEU A 28 -5.94 2.01 9.90
CA LEU A 28 -5.18 3.26 9.76
C LEU A 28 -6.01 4.38 9.12
N TYR A 29 -6.69 4.14 8.00
CA TYR A 29 -7.48 5.19 7.36
C TYR A 29 -8.73 5.57 8.17
N SER A 30 -9.54 4.62 8.64
CA SER A 30 -10.77 4.98 9.37
C SER A 30 -10.46 5.72 10.67
N LEU A 31 -9.44 5.27 11.42
CA LEU A 31 -9.02 5.93 12.66
C LEU A 31 -8.46 7.33 12.38
N SER A 32 -7.64 7.49 11.33
CA SER A 32 -7.07 8.79 10.96
C SER A 32 -8.13 9.78 10.48
N LEU A 33 -9.04 9.35 9.60
CA LEU A 33 -10.14 10.19 9.12
C LEU A 33 -11.10 10.56 10.25
N THR A 34 -11.40 9.61 11.14
CA THR A 34 -12.22 9.88 12.33
C THR A 34 -11.52 10.89 13.23
N ALA A 35 -10.22 10.72 13.52
CA ALA A 35 -9.47 11.67 14.34
C ALA A 35 -9.46 13.08 13.74
N VAL A 36 -9.23 13.20 12.43
CA VAL A 36 -9.23 14.50 11.74
C VAL A 36 -10.61 15.14 11.78
N PHE A 37 -11.67 14.39 11.45
CA PHE A 37 -13.03 14.93 11.47
C PHE A 37 -13.49 15.29 12.88
N THR A 38 -13.16 14.48 13.89
CA THR A 38 -13.43 14.80 15.29
C THR A 38 -12.68 16.06 15.73
N ALA A 39 -11.43 16.25 15.30
CA ALA A 39 -10.67 17.46 15.60
C ALA A 39 -11.27 18.70 14.93
N ILE A 40 -11.70 18.59 13.66
CA ILE A 40 -12.38 19.66 12.93
C ILE A 40 -13.72 19.99 13.57
N GLU A 41 -14.51 18.98 13.96
CA GLU A 41 -15.82 19.15 14.58
C GLU A 41 -15.71 19.78 15.98
N TRP A 42 -14.70 19.39 16.76
CA TRP A 42 -14.34 20.05 18.01
C TRP A 42 -14.02 21.53 17.78
N PHE A 43 -13.21 21.84 16.77
CA PHE A 43 -12.77 23.20 16.48
C PHE A 43 -13.90 24.08 15.91
N SER A 44 -14.79 23.53 15.10
CA SER A 44 -15.79 24.30 14.36
C SER A 44 -17.15 24.37 15.02
N GLN A 45 -17.68 23.26 15.55
CA GLN A 45 -19.12 23.14 15.85
C GLN A 45 -19.44 23.00 17.33
N GLN A 46 -18.48 22.64 18.20
CA GLN A 46 -18.64 22.38 19.64
C GLN A 46 -19.84 21.47 20.01
N THR A 47 -20.43 20.77 19.04
CA THR A 47 -21.63 19.95 19.20
C THR A 47 -21.34 18.59 18.58
N LEU A 48 -21.20 17.57 19.44
CA LEU A 48 -20.95 16.20 19.01
C LEU A 48 -22.30 15.50 18.82
N LEU A 49 -22.83 15.57 17.59
CA LEU A 49 -23.99 14.75 17.20
C LEU A 49 -23.53 13.31 17.00
N SER A 50 -23.66 12.49 18.05
CA SER A 50 -23.22 11.08 18.05
C SER A 50 -23.79 10.25 16.89
N SER A 51 -24.97 10.60 16.35
CA SER A 51 -25.55 9.95 15.16
C SER A 51 -24.69 10.10 13.89
N TRP A 52 -24.00 11.23 13.71
CA TRP A 52 -23.11 11.42 12.56
C TRP A 52 -21.81 10.61 12.71
N LEU A 53 -21.43 10.24 13.93
CA LEU A 53 -20.21 9.48 14.15
C LEU A 53 -20.30 8.08 13.53
N THR A 54 -21.46 7.42 13.64
CA THR A 54 -21.70 6.09 13.04
C THR A 54 -21.67 6.13 11.52
N VAL A 55 -22.31 7.12 10.89
CA VAL A 55 -22.33 7.23 9.42
C VAL A 55 -20.92 7.56 8.91
N ARG A 56 -20.15 8.41 9.61
CA ARG A 56 -18.74 8.68 9.26
C ARG A 56 -17.89 7.42 9.36
N LEU A 57 -18.03 6.62 10.41
CA LEU A 57 -17.30 5.36 10.54
C LEU A 57 -17.63 4.39 9.39
N LEU A 58 -18.90 4.29 8.98
CA LEU A 58 -19.30 3.46 7.84
C LEU A 58 -18.68 3.97 6.53
N VAL A 59 -18.83 5.25 6.22
CA VAL A 59 -18.30 5.84 4.98
C VAL A 59 -16.78 5.77 4.95
N PHE A 60 -16.09 6.16 6.02
CA PHE A 60 -14.63 6.11 6.10
C PHE A 60 -14.09 4.68 6.14
N GLY A 61 -14.83 3.72 6.70
CA GLY A 61 -14.49 2.30 6.61
C GLY A 61 -14.50 1.80 5.17
N ILE A 62 -15.53 2.17 4.39
CA ILE A 62 -15.63 1.83 2.97
C ILE A 62 -14.51 2.51 2.17
N VAL A 63 -14.31 3.82 2.35
CA VAL A 63 -13.25 4.58 1.66
C VAL A 63 -11.86 4.03 2.00
N GLY A 64 -11.59 3.75 3.28
CA GLY A 64 -10.33 3.17 3.74
C GLY A 64 -10.08 1.78 3.16
N PHE A 65 -11.12 0.95 3.05
CA PHE A 65 -11.03 -0.35 2.40
C PHE A 65 -10.61 -0.23 0.92
N PHE A 66 -11.29 0.63 0.15
CA PHE A 66 -10.93 0.84 -1.26
C PHE A 66 -9.53 1.45 -1.41
N ALA A 67 -9.19 2.46 -0.61
CA ALA A 67 -7.88 3.12 -0.66
C ALA A 67 -6.74 2.12 -0.43
N ALA A 68 -6.84 1.25 0.58
CA ALA A 68 -5.81 0.24 0.82
C ALA A 68 -5.80 -0.87 -0.25
N ASN A 69 -6.95 -1.22 -0.80
CA ASN A 69 -7.01 -2.17 -1.90
C ASN A 69 -6.30 -1.63 -3.16
N PHE A 70 -6.53 -0.37 -3.53
CA PHE A 70 -5.82 0.30 -4.61
C PHE A 70 -4.32 0.47 -4.33
N GLN A 71 -3.96 0.79 -3.08
CA GLN A 71 -2.56 0.93 -2.69
C GLN A 71 -1.81 -0.41 -2.75
N TRP A 72 -2.47 -1.51 -2.39
CA TRP A 72 -1.92 -2.86 -2.59
C TRP A 72 -1.70 -3.14 -4.08
N ASP A 73 -2.71 -2.93 -4.91
CA ASP A 73 -2.63 -3.21 -6.34
C ASP A 73 -1.55 -2.37 -7.05
N GLY A 74 -1.47 -1.08 -6.71
CA GLY A 74 -0.43 -0.19 -7.24
C GLY A 74 0.99 -0.66 -6.87
N ASN A 75 1.20 -1.11 -5.64
CA ASN A 75 2.50 -1.65 -5.22
C ASN A 75 2.79 -3.02 -5.85
N GLU A 76 1.79 -3.87 -6.04
CA GLU A 76 1.92 -5.17 -6.72
C GLU A 76 2.39 -4.96 -8.17
N ARG A 77 1.75 -4.03 -8.89
CA ARG A 77 2.11 -3.65 -10.27
C ARG A 77 3.51 -3.06 -10.35
N GLY A 78 3.86 -2.17 -9.42
CA GLY A 78 5.20 -1.58 -9.35
C GLY A 78 6.30 -2.59 -9.03
N TYR A 79 6.00 -3.59 -8.20
CA TYR A 79 6.91 -4.69 -7.89
C TYR A 79 7.09 -5.64 -9.08
N ALA A 80 6.01 -6.01 -9.76
CA ALA A 80 6.06 -6.86 -10.95
C ALA A 80 6.91 -6.24 -12.07
N ALA A 81 6.74 -4.94 -12.33
CA ALA A 81 7.55 -4.21 -13.31
C ALA A 81 9.04 -4.16 -12.93
N TYR A 82 9.34 -4.02 -11.63
CA TYR A 82 10.71 -4.03 -11.12
C TYR A 82 11.39 -5.41 -11.29
N GLU A 83 10.70 -6.50 -10.97
CA GLU A 83 11.19 -7.87 -11.16
C GLU A 83 11.47 -8.18 -12.64
N GLN A 84 10.56 -7.79 -13.54
CA GLN A 84 10.74 -7.94 -14.99
C GLN A 84 11.96 -7.17 -15.50
N GLY A 85 12.15 -5.91 -15.06
CA GLY A 85 13.32 -5.10 -15.39
C GLY A 85 14.63 -5.66 -14.82
N LYS A 86 14.58 -6.30 -13.65
CA LYS A 86 15.74 -6.95 -13.04
C LYS A 86 16.14 -8.23 -13.78
N GLN A 87 15.16 -9.00 -14.28
CA GLN A 87 15.40 -10.19 -15.09
C GLN A 87 15.96 -9.85 -16.48
N SER A 88 15.43 -8.82 -17.14
CA SER A 88 15.96 -8.36 -18.43
C SER A 88 17.37 -7.76 -18.31
N GLY A 89 17.66 -7.05 -17.21
CA GLY A 89 19.02 -6.55 -16.91
C GLY A 89 20.03 -7.63 -16.52
N ARG A 90 19.59 -8.75 -15.91
CA ARG A 90 20.46 -9.90 -15.59
C ARG A 90 20.73 -10.82 -16.78
N GLY A 91 19.84 -10.90 -17.75
CA GLY A 91 20.05 -11.67 -18.99
C GLY A 91 21.14 -11.13 -19.92
N GLY A 92 21.61 -9.90 -19.70
CA GLY A 92 22.63 -9.24 -20.53
C GLY A 92 24.09 -9.59 -20.21
N LYS A 93 24.39 -10.26 -19.09
CA LYS A 93 25.73 -10.78 -18.83
C LYS A 93 25.82 -12.23 -19.28
N LYS A 94 25.97 -12.44 -20.60
CA LYS A 94 26.64 -13.66 -21.09
C LYS A 94 27.97 -13.77 -20.32
N PRO A 95 28.30 -14.88 -19.66
CA PRO A 95 29.70 -15.12 -19.31
C PRO A 95 30.45 -15.11 -20.64
N ALA A 96 31.47 -14.26 -20.75
CA ALA A 96 32.47 -14.36 -21.80
C ALA A 96 33.26 -15.66 -21.56
N GLY A 97 32.60 -16.79 -21.84
CA GLY A 97 33.19 -18.11 -21.85
C GLY A 97 33.87 -18.30 -23.19
N LYS A 98 35.21 -18.39 -23.13
CA LYS A 98 36.08 -19.16 -24.02
C LYS A 98 35.65 -19.19 -25.49
N ASP A 99 36.22 -18.31 -26.30
CA ASP A 99 36.58 -18.71 -27.67
C ASP A 99 37.78 -17.89 -28.15
N GLY A 100 38.74 -18.58 -28.76
CA GLY A 100 40.10 -18.09 -29.02
C GLY A 100 41.12 -19.17 -28.69
N ARG A 101 41.00 -20.37 -29.26
CA ARG A 101 41.40 -20.73 -30.64
C ARG A 101 42.90 -21.03 -30.70
N LYS A 102 43.17 -22.33 -30.75
CA LYS A 102 44.26 -23.08 -31.42
C LYS A 102 45.69 -22.57 -31.30
#